data_AF-A0A7X8W2L6-F1
#
_entry.id   AF-A0A7X8W2L6-F1
#
_cell.length_a   1.000
_cell.length_b   1.000
_cell.length_c   1.000
_cell.angle_alpha   90.00
_cell.angle_beta   90.00
_cell.angle_gamma   90.00
#
_symmetry.space_group_name_H-M   'P 1'
#
loop_
_entity.id
_entity.type
_entity.pdbx_description
1 polymer ?
#
loop_
_entity_poly.entity_id
_entity_poly.type
_entity_poly.pdbx_seq_one_letter_code
_entity_poly.pdbx_strand_id
1 'polypeptide(L)'
;MKKLVLSFIVVLLFISCTSTVNLKSTEFKLQDGDYNAAFDDYVAKSKVVQAQQGDIVLNLDLGMLAHYDSKYSESNTLLTRAEDSITENFTQSVTAKIGTFLVNDNTAAYRGEDYEDIYINIFKSLNYYHLGKIESSMVELRRMSEKQTKLEVKYNIQTDKILSSSSSASSYLKGYRGQYFTNSALAQYLTMIFSRNLKDINTFNLSKQYFANSYVALSDYYTSGQTLLLDEEVYEYPSSMARVNFLAFNGLIPVKYEKSDAIPYFNTYIRIAYPVLGEYRTSVSKIVVKVAENTLQLNLVES
;
A
#
# COMPACT_ATOMS: atom_id res chain seq x y z
N MET A 1 16.82 -47.72 30.96
CA MET A 1 15.60 -46.87 31.05
C MET A 1 15.87 -45.37 31.25
N LYS A 2 17.10 -44.84 31.05
CA LYS A 2 17.41 -43.40 31.21
C LYS A 2 17.66 -42.62 29.90
N LYS A 3 17.59 -43.26 28.74
CA LYS A 3 17.81 -42.60 27.43
C LYS A 3 16.52 -42.25 26.67
N LEU A 4 15.35 -42.66 27.16
CA LEU A 4 14.06 -42.39 26.50
C LEU A 4 13.40 -41.09 26.96
N VAL A 5 13.81 -40.52 28.10
CA VAL A 5 13.18 -39.32 28.68
C VAL A 5 13.72 -38.03 28.06
N LEU A 6 14.95 -38.04 27.53
CA LEU A 6 15.56 -36.85 26.91
C LEU A 6 15.00 -36.55 25.50
N SER A 7 14.39 -37.54 24.84
CA SER A 7 13.81 -37.37 23.51
C SER A 7 12.42 -36.74 23.52
N PHE A 8 11.73 -36.71 24.68
CA PHE A 8 10.39 -36.13 24.80
C PHE A 8 10.42 -34.63 25.11
N ILE A 9 11.56 -34.10 25.55
CA ILE A 9 11.72 -32.68 25.94
C ILE A 9 12.13 -31.79 24.75
N VAL A 10 12.63 -32.36 23.65
CA VAL A 10 13.08 -31.60 22.47
C VAL A 10 11.94 -31.35 21.46
N VAL A 11 10.79 -32.01 21.60
CA VAL A 11 9.65 -31.88 20.66
C VAL A 11 8.67 -30.76 21.04
N LEU A 12 8.79 -30.15 22.23
CA LEU A 12 7.87 -29.10 22.71
C LEU A 12 8.27 -27.65 22.36
N LEU A 13 9.33 -27.42 21.59
CA LEU A 13 9.84 -26.07 21.27
C LEU A 13 9.48 -25.55 19.85
N PHE A 14 8.60 -26.24 19.12
CA PHE A 14 8.11 -25.78 17.82
C PHE A 14 6.64 -25.30 17.83
N ILE A 15 6.18 -24.73 18.96
CA ILE A 15 4.99 -23.88 18.94
C ILE A 15 5.47 -22.48 18.53
N SER A 16 5.68 -22.27 17.24
CA SER A 16 5.75 -20.93 16.69
C SER A 16 4.38 -20.28 16.91
N CYS A 17 4.30 -19.37 17.87
CA CYS A 17 3.18 -18.43 17.99
C CYS A 17 3.17 -17.54 16.75
N THR A 18 2.55 -18.01 15.67
CA THR A 18 1.90 -17.09 14.74
C THR A 18 0.61 -16.67 15.42
N SER A 19 0.67 -15.58 16.19
CA SER A 19 -0.51 -15.01 16.83
C SER A 19 -1.29 -14.23 15.77
N THR A 20 -2.20 -14.92 15.08
CA THR A 20 -3.18 -14.27 14.21
C THR A 20 -4.39 -13.89 15.06
N VAL A 21 -4.73 -12.60 15.08
CA VAL A 21 -5.96 -12.13 15.73
C VAL A 21 -7.14 -12.66 14.91
N ASN A 22 -8.13 -13.25 15.58
CA ASN A 22 -9.34 -13.70 14.90
C ASN A 22 -10.22 -12.49 14.55
N LEU A 23 -10.16 -12.06 13.29
CA LEU A 23 -10.90 -10.94 12.75
C LEU A 23 -12.10 -11.34 11.88
N LYS A 24 -12.45 -12.64 11.80
CA LYS A 24 -13.52 -13.14 10.92
C LYS A 24 -14.86 -12.41 11.10
N SER A 25 -15.20 -12.06 12.35
CA SER A 25 -16.43 -11.34 12.63
C SER A 25 -16.41 -9.90 12.14
N THR A 26 -15.24 -9.26 12.13
CA THR A 26 -15.05 -7.90 11.59
C THR A 26 -15.07 -7.95 10.07
N GLU A 27 -14.34 -8.91 9.47
CA GLU A 27 -14.30 -9.13 8.02
C GLU A 27 -15.69 -9.40 7.45
N PHE A 28 -16.50 -10.21 8.13
CA PHE A 28 -17.88 -10.49 7.72
C PHE A 28 -18.74 -9.23 7.66
N LYS A 29 -18.68 -8.38 8.70
CA LYS A 29 -19.43 -7.10 8.74
C LYS A 29 -18.94 -6.13 7.66
N LEU A 30 -17.62 -6.07 7.44
CA LEU A 30 -17.03 -5.28 6.37
C LEU A 30 -17.52 -5.73 4.98
N GLN A 31 -17.59 -7.04 4.74
CA GLN A 31 -18.10 -7.61 3.48
C GLN A 31 -19.60 -7.36 3.28
N ASP A 32 -20.38 -7.33 4.36
CA ASP A 32 -21.80 -6.99 4.35
C ASP A 32 -22.07 -5.49 4.14
N GLY A 33 -21.02 -4.65 4.20
CA GLY A 33 -21.13 -3.20 4.12
C GLY A 33 -21.56 -2.52 5.43
N ASP A 34 -21.65 -3.27 6.53
CA ASP A 34 -21.91 -2.74 7.86
C ASP A 34 -20.61 -2.22 8.49
N TYR A 35 -20.13 -1.09 7.95
CA TYR A 35 -18.87 -0.48 8.34
C TYR A 35 -18.88 0.00 9.78
N ASN A 36 -20.03 0.46 10.28
CA ASN A 36 -20.18 0.91 11.66
C ASN A 36 -19.99 -0.26 12.64
N ALA A 37 -20.70 -1.37 12.43
CA ALA A 37 -20.55 -2.53 13.28
C ALA A 37 -19.18 -3.22 13.10
N ALA A 38 -18.58 -3.15 11.90
CA ALA A 38 -17.21 -3.62 11.68
C ALA A 38 -16.20 -2.81 12.52
N PHE A 39 -16.35 -1.48 12.53
CA PHE A 39 -15.52 -0.57 13.34
C PHE A 39 -15.64 -0.91 14.84
N ASP A 40 -16.86 -0.96 15.37
CA ASP A 40 -17.10 -1.24 16.80
C ASP A 40 -16.58 -2.62 17.22
N ASP A 41 -16.76 -3.63 16.36
CA ASP A 41 -16.25 -4.99 16.59
C ASP A 41 -14.72 -5.06 16.56
N TYR A 42 -14.05 -4.21 15.77
CA TYR A 42 -12.59 -4.10 15.75
C TYR A 42 -12.08 -3.33 16.99
N VAL A 43 -12.75 -2.25 17.40
CA VAL A 43 -12.45 -1.51 18.64
C VAL A 43 -12.50 -2.43 19.86
N ALA A 44 -13.49 -3.33 19.92
CA ALA A 44 -13.59 -4.33 21.00
C ALA A 44 -12.38 -5.28 21.06
N LYS A 45 -11.69 -5.50 19.94
CA LYS A 45 -10.48 -6.34 19.82
C LYS A 45 -9.18 -5.55 19.91
N SER A 46 -9.23 -4.22 20.00
CA SER A 46 -8.07 -3.31 19.93
C SER A 46 -6.92 -3.70 20.85
N LYS A 47 -7.18 -4.08 22.10
CA LYS A 47 -6.13 -4.50 23.05
C LYS A 47 -5.39 -5.76 22.59
N VAL A 48 -6.11 -6.71 22.01
CA VAL A 48 -5.54 -7.97 21.50
C VAL A 48 -4.75 -7.70 20.22
N VAL A 49 -5.31 -6.88 19.31
CA VAL A 49 -4.64 -6.42 18.10
C VAL A 49 -3.35 -5.68 18.44
N GLN A 50 -3.41 -4.69 19.33
CA GLN A 50 -2.25 -3.93 19.76
C GLN A 50 -1.15 -4.84 20.30
N ALA A 51 -1.50 -5.78 21.18
CA ALA A 51 -0.54 -6.68 21.80
C ALA A 51 0.09 -7.68 20.81
N GLN A 52 -0.64 -8.13 19.79
CA GLN A 52 -0.19 -9.18 18.87
C GLN A 52 0.36 -8.65 17.54
N GLN A 53 -0.12 -7.50 17.08
CA GLN A 53 0.16 -6.94 15.75
C GLN A 53 0.76 -5.53 15.81
N GLY A 54 0.67 -4.85 16.97
CA GLY A 54 1.27 -3.54 17.20
C GLY A 54 0.37 -2.35 16.83
N ASP A 55 0.83 -1.16 17.21
CA ASP A 55 0.07 0.09 17.05
C ASP A 55 -0.14 0.52 15.61
N ILE A 56 0.83 0.23 14.72
CA ILE A 56 0.71 0.58 13.30
C ILE A 56 -0.49 -0.14 12.68
N VAL A 57 -0.58 -1.47 12.86
CA VAL A 57 -1.69 -2.27 12.31
C VAL A 57 -3.02 -1.83 12.91
N LEU A 58 -3.08 -1.65 14.23
CA LEU A 58 -4.28 -1.18 14.91
C LEU A 58 -4.81 0.15 14.32
N ASN A 59 -3.94 1.14 14.16
CA ASN A 59 -4.34 2.46 13.68
C ASN A 59 -4.64 2.46 12.17
N LEU A 60 -3.95 1.65 11.37
CA LEU A 60 -4.27 1.47 9.95
C LEU A 60 -5.67 0.90 9.77
N ASP A 61 -5.97 -0.23 10.42
CA ASP A 61 -7.25 -0.92 10.26
C ASP A 61 -8.40 -0.07 10.78
N LEU A 62 -8.27 0.56 11.96
CA LEU A 62 -9.28 1.49 12.47
C LEU A 62 -9.44 2.71 11.55
N GLY A 63 -8.35 3.25 11.01
CA GLY A 63 -8.39 4.38 10.09
C GLY A 63 -9.14 4.05 8.80
N MET A 64 -8.93 2.85 8.26
CA MET A 64 -9.62 2.35 7.09
C MET A 64 -11.10 2.06 7.36
N LEU A 65 -11.43 1.41 8.49
CA LEU A 65 -12.81 1.18 8.89
C LEU A 65 -13.56 2.51 9.08
N ALA A 66 -12.91 3.51 9.70
CA ALA A 66 -13.47 4.86 9.83
C ALA A 66 -13.66 5.56 8.47
N HIS A 67 -12.77 5.35 7.50
CA HIS A 67 -12.94 5.87 6.13
C HIS A 67 -14.23 5.32 5.50
N TYR A 68 -14.41 4.00 5.53
CA TYR A 68 -15.60 3.35 4.96
C TYR A 68 -16.89 3.71 5.72
N ASP A 69 -16.80 3.91 7.03
CA ASP A 69 -17.90 4.42 7.87
C ASP A 69 -18.14 5.95 7.71
N SER A 70 -17.53 6.59 6.71
CA SER A 70 -17.62 8.04 6.45
C SER A 70 -17.19 8.95 7.62
N LYS A 71 -16.46 8.41 8.60
CA LYS A 71 -15.87 9.13 9.73
C LYS A 71 -14.52 9.72 9.33
N TYR A 72 -14.51 10.53 8.28
CA TYR A 72 -13.30 11.00 7.59
C TYR A 72 -12.30 11.74 8.51
N SER A 73 -12.78 12.52 9.48
CA SER A 73 -11.89 13.22 10.43
C SER A 73 -11.22 12.27 11.42
N GLU A 74 -11.94 11.24 11.87
CA GLU A 74 -11.40 10.21 12.76
C GLU A 74 -10.41 9.32 11.99
N SER A 75 -10.79 8.93 10.77
CA SER A 75 -9.91 8.21 9.84
C SER A 75 -8.58 8.95 9.64
N ASN A 76 -8.61 10.26 9.35
CA ASN A 76 -7.39 11.06 9.22
C ASN A 76 -6.52 11.04 10.48
N THR A 77 -7.14 11.08 11.67
CA THR A 77 -6.41 11.06 12.94
C THR A 77 -5.71 9.72 13.16
N LEU A 78 -6.41 8.61 12.92
CA LEU A 78 -5.89 7.26 13.05
C LEU A 78 -4.79 6.97 12.02
N LEU A 79 -5.03 7.32 10.76
CA LEU A 79 -4.06 7.16 9.68
C LEU A 79 -2.79 8.00 9.89
N THR A 80 -2.91 9.21 10.47
CA THR A 80 -1.74 10.00 10.88
C THR A 80 -0.96 9.33 12.01
N ARG A 81 -1.62 8.76 13.03
CA ARG A 81 -0.90 8.02 14.09
C ARG A 81 -0.12 6.83 13.54
N ALA A 82 -0.70 6.12 12.56
CA ALA A 82 0.00 5.05 11.85
C ALA A 82 1.22 5.60 11.08
N GLU A 83 1.04 6.62 10.25
CA GLU A 83 2.11 7.28 9.47
C GLU A 83 3.27 7.78 10.37
N ASP A 84 2.95 8.40 11.51
CA ASP A 84 3.94 8.88 12.48
C ASP A 84 4.72 7.72 13.11
N SER A 85 4.03 6.64 13.48
CA SER A 85 4.65 5.45 14.06
C SER A 85 5.57 4.73 13.08
N ILE A 86 5.20 4.68 11.79
CA ILE A 86 6.05 4.15 10.71
C ILE A 86 7.33 4.98 10.60
N THR A 87 7.19 6.31 10.58
CA THR A 87 8.31 7.25 10.48
C THR A 87 9.27 7.14 11.67
N GLU A 88 8.72 7.00 12.89
CA GLU A 88 9.51 6.82 14.11
C GLU A 88 10.29 5.49 14.09
N ASN A 89 9.62 4.38 13.77
CA ASN A 89 10.25 3.05 13.69
C ASN A 89 11.37 3.02 12.64
N PHE A 90 11.20 3.72 11.52
CA PHE A 90 12.24 3.87 10.51
C PHE A 90 13.44 4.65 11.06
N THR A 91 13.20 5.80 11.71
CA THR A 91 14.25 6.65 12.29
C THR A 91 15.05 5.91 13.37
N GLN A 92 14.36 5.25 14.30
CA GLN A 92 14.99 4.46 15.34
C GLN A 92 15.86 3.34 14.76
N SER A 93 15.38 2.64 13.72
CA SER A 93 16.15 1.60 13.03
C SER A 93 17.43 2.13 12.40
N VAL A 94 17.39 3.32 11.80
CA VAL A 94 18.58 3.95 11.20
C VAL A 94 19.59 4.34 12.27
N THR A 95 19.14 4.97 13.36
CA THR A 95 20.01 5.34 14.49
C THR A 95 20.65 4.11 15.14
N ALA A 96 19.89 3.03 15.35
CA ALA A 96 20.40 1.78 15.92
C ALA A 96 21.46 1.10 15.03
N LYS A 97 21.30 1.16 13.70
CA LYS A 97 22.30 0.64 12.75
C LYS A 97 23.59 1.45 12.74
N ILE A 98 23.54 2.75 13.02
CA ILE A 98 24.73 3.61 13.15
C ILE A 98 25.45 3.32 14.48
N GLY A 99 24.71 3.04 15.55
CA GLY A 99 25.26 2.71 16.87
C GLY A 99 25.80 1.28 17.02
N THR A 100 25.34 0.35 16.20
CA THR A 100 25.67 -1.08 16.31
C THR A 100 25.74 -1.72 14.93
N PHE A 101 26.95 -1.90 14.41
CA PHE A 101 27.21 -2.50 13.08
C PHE A 101 26.88 -4.00 12.98
N LEU A 102 26.25 -4.61 14.01
CA LEU A 102 26.20 -6.07 14.21
C LEU A 102 24.86 -6.62 14.76
N VAL A 103 23.72 -5.95 14.56
CA VAL A 103 22.42 -6.52 14.98
C VAL A 103 21.65 -7.00 13.76
N ASN A 104 21.66 -8.32 13.55
CA ASN A 104 20.72 -9.03 12.69
C ASN A 104 19.40 -9.20 13.46
N ASP A 105 18.56 -8.16 13.44
CA ASP A 105 17.32 -8.10 14.21
C ASP A 105 16.17 -8.77 13.46
N ASN A 106 16.02 -10.08 13.66
CA ASN A 106 14.88 -10.87 13.16
C ASN A 106 13.65 -10.83 14.12
N THR A 107 13.68 -9.94 15.12
CA THR A 107 12.64 -9.74 16.14
C THR A 107 11.99 -8.36 16.07
N ALA A 108 12.16 -7.64 14.96
CA ALA A 108 11.63 -6.30 14.82
C ALA A 108 10.09 -6.29 14.81
N ALA A 109 9.49 -5.43 15.65
CA ALA A 109 8.08 -5.07 15.55
C ALA A 109 7.73 -4.65 14.13
N TYR A 110 6.48 -4.88 13.72
CA TYR A 110 5.99 -4.48 12.39
C TYR A 110 6.35 -3.03 12.10
N ARG A 111 7.13 -2.78 11.04
CA ARG A 111 7.74 -1.46 10.80
C ARG A 111 6.85 -0.53 9.96
N GLY A 112 5.71 -1.03 9.48
CA GLY A 112 5.04 -0.50 8.32
C GLY A 112 5.80 -0.88 7.06
N GLU A 113 5.08 -1.29 6.04
CA GLU A 113 5.68 -1.64 4.76
C GLU A 113 5.66 -0.43 3.84
N ASP A 114 6.71 -0.28 3.02
CA ASP A 114 6.95 0.94 2.23
C ASP A 114 5.72 1.28 1.34
N TYR A 115 4.96 0.27 0.89
CA TYR A 115 3.71 0.46 0.13
C TYR A 115 2.51 0.92 0.98
N GLU A 116 2.36 0.41 2.20
CA GLU A 116 1.26 0.81 3.08
C GLU A 116 1.37 2.27 3.47
N ASP A 117 2.60 2.73 3.76
CA ASP A 117 2.88 4.14 4.07
C ASP A 117 2.52 5.08 2.91
N ILE A 118 2.74 4.64 1.66
CA ILE A 118 2.37 5.38 0.45
C ILE A 118 0.83 5.47 0.33
N TYR A 119 0.11 4.36 0.51
CA TYR A 119 -1.35 4.33 0.32
C TYR A 119 -2.14 5.03 1.44
N ILE A 120 -1.59 5.18 2.64
CA ILE A 120 -2.18 6.00 3.72
C ILE A 120 -2.59 7.38 3.19
N ASN A 121 -1.71 8.03 2.42
CA ASN A 121 -1.96 9.39 1.94
C ASN A 121 -3.07 9.44 0.88
N ILE A 122 -3.36 8.36 0.14
CA ILE A 122 -4.53 8.32 -0.76
C ILE A 122 -5.81 8.43 0.06
N PHE A 123 -5.97 7.58 1.07
CA PHE A 123 -7.19 7.59 1.88
C PHE A 123 -7.34 8.87 2.69
N LYS A 124 -6.23 9.44 3.22
CA LYS A 124 -6.26 10.78 3.82
C LYS A 124 -6.67 11.86 2.82
N SER A 125 -6.20 11.77 1.57
CA SER A 125 -6.59 12.71 0.52
C SER A 125 -8.09 12.65 0.23
N LEU A 126 -8.64 11.44 0.10
CA LEU A 126 -10.07 11.20 -0.11
C LEU A 126 -10.91 11.67 1.09
N ASN A 127 -10.45 11.41 2.32
CA ASN A 127 -11.07 11.93 3.53
C ASN A 127 -11.16 13.46 3.51
N TYR A 128 -10.07 14.14 3.19
CA TYR A 128 -10.06 15.60 3.08
C TYR A 128 -10.99 16.10 1.97
N TYR A 129 -11.09 15.37 0.87
CA TYR A 129 -12.01 15.71 -0.22
C TYR A 129 -13.47 15.67 0.26
N HIS A 130 -13.85 14.60 0.96
CA HIS A 130 -15.19 14.48 1.56
C HIS A 130 -15.47 15.53 2.65
N LEU A 131 -14.43 16.04 3.30
CA LEU A 131 -14.53 17.16 4.24
C LEU A 131 -14.55 18.54 3.56
N GLY A 132 -14.55 18.61 2.22
CA GLY A 132 -14.52 19.86 1.46
C GLY A 132 -13.17 20.58 1.47
N LYS A 133 -12.09 19.89 1.86
CA LYS A 133 -10.74 20.44 2.04
C LYS A 133 -9.80 20.01 0.91
N ILE A 134 -10.12 20.41 -0.31
CA ILE A 134 -9.39 19.98 -1.53
C ILE A 134 -7.91 20.37 -1.51
N GLU A 135 -7.55 21.51 -0.94
CA GLU A 135 -6.14 21.89 -0.77
C GLU A 135 -5.39 20.89 0.12
N SER A 136 -6.01 20.45 1.22
CA SER A 136 -5.46 19.41 2.10
C SER A 136 -5.39 18.07 1.38
N SER A 137 -6.36 17.73 0.53
CA SER A 137 -6.29 16.55 -0.35
C SER A 137 -5.03 16.57 -1.23
N MET A 138 -4.72 17.72 -1.83
CA MET A 138 -3.53 17.89 -2.66
C MET A 138 -2.23 17.83 -1.86
N VAL A 139 -2.23 18.25 -0.60
CA VAL A 139 -1.06 18.08 0.28
C VAL A 139 -0.74 16.60 0.50
N GLU A 140 -1.76 15.78 0.77
CA GLU A 140 -1.56 14.34 0.96
C GLU A 140 -1.09 13.64 -0.32
N LEU A 141 -1.64 13.99 -1.49
CA LEU A 141 -1.16 13.44 -2.78
C LEU A 141 0.31 13.82 -3.07
N ARG A 142 0.73 15.04 -2.69
CA ARG A 142 2.15 15.43 -2.79
C ARG A 142 3.03 14.63 -1.83
N ARG A 143 2.61 14.44 -0.58
CA ARG A 143 3.33 13.59 0.39
C ARG A 143 3.51 12.16 -0.13
N MET A 144 2.47 11.60 -0.74
CA MET A 144 2.55 10.29 -1.39
C MET A 144 3.63 10.26 -2.48
N SER A 145 3.61 11.25 -3.38
CA SER A 145 4.61 11.36 -4.45
C SER A 145 6.04 11.49 -3.90
N GLU A 146 6.23 12.26 -2.83
CA GLU A 146 7.53 12.40 -2.16
C GLU A 146 8.00 11.06 -1.56
N LYS A 147 7.10 10.29 -0.93
CA LYS A 147 7.41 8.96 -0.41
C LYS A 147 7.81 8.01 -1.52
N GLN A 148 7.10 8.01 -2.65
CA GLN A 148 7.45 7.21 -3.82
C GLN A 148 8.84 7.55 -4.36
N THR A 149 9.17 8.84 -4.51
CA THR A 149 10.51 9.26 -4.96
C THR A 149 11.59 8.84 -3.97
N LYS A 150 11.37 8.98 -2.65
CA LYS A 150 12.33 8.52 -1.63
C LYS A 150 12.56 7.01 -1.73
N LEU A 151 11.49 6.26 -1.95
CA LEU A 151 11.55 4.80 -2.08
C LEU A 151 12.33 4.39 -3.34
N GLU A 152 12.05 5.01 -4.47
CA GLU A 152 12.78 4.81 -5.72
C GLU A 152 14.29 5.05 -5.53
N VAL A 153 14.67 6.18 -4.92
CA VAL A 153 16.07 6.51 -4.63
C VAL A 153 16.71 5.46 -3.73
N LYS A 154 16.02 5.02 -2.67
CA LYS A 154 16.50 3.98 -1.74
C LYS A 154 16.81 2.68 -2.48
N TYR A 155 15.92 2.21 -3.34
CA TYR A 155 16.12 0.97 -4.09
C TYR A 155 17.17 1.10 -5.20
N ASN A 156 17.26 2.26 -5.86
CA ASN A 156 18.30 2.52 -6.85
C ASN A 156 19.69 2.47 -6.20
N ILE A 157 19.89 3.12 -5.04
CA ILE A 157 21.17 3.07 -4.31
C ILE A 157 21.54 1.63 -3.92
N GLN A 158 20.57 0.84 -3.42
CA GLN A 158 20.81 -0.56 -3.08
C GLN A 158 21.23 -1.37 -4.30
N THR A 159 20.55 -1.16 -5.43
CA THR A 159 20.84 -1.86 -6.69
C THR A 159 22.23 -1.48 -7.20
N ASP A 160 22.60 -0.20 -7.15
CA ASP A 160 23.91 0.31 -7.59
C ASP A 160 25.06 -0.27 -6.76
N LYS A 161 24.85 -0.38 -5.44
CA LYS A 161 25.83 -0.99 -4.53
C LYS A 161 26.05 -2.47 -4.84
N ILE A 162 25.00 -3.21 -5.21
CA ILE A 162 25.14 -4.63 -5.55
C ILE A 162 25.81 -4.78 -6.92
N LEU A 163 25.39 -3.99 -7.91
CA LEU A 163 25.94 -4.00 -9.28
C LEU A 163 27.43 -3.64 -9.33
N SER A 164 27.89 -2.72 -8.47
CA SER A 164 29.31 -2.35 -8.37
C SER A 164 30.18 -3.40 -7.66
N SER A 165 29.56 -4.34 -6.94
CA SER A 165 30.28 -5.35 -6.12
C SER A 165 30.50 -6.71 -6.80
N SER A 166 29.78 -7.01 -7.90
CA SER A 166 29.94 -8.26 -8.65
C SER A 166 29.41 -8.15 -10.09
N SER A 167 30.28 -8.41 -11.06
CA SER A 167 29.95 -8.45 -12.49
C SER A 167 29.03 -9.63 -12.87
N SER A 168 28.94 -10.69 -12.06
CA SER A 168 27.99 -11.81 -12.25
C SER A 168 26.59 -11.54 -11.67
N ALA A 169 26.42 -10.54 -10.79
CA ALA A 169 25.12 -10.08 -10.29
C ALA A 169 24.39 -9.13 -11.26
N SER A 170 25.12 -8.62 -12.27
CA SER A 170 24.67 -7.66 -13.27
C SER A 170 23.44 -8.11 -14.09
N SER A 171 23.38 -9.39 -14.48
CA SER A 171 22.29 -9.93 -15.28
C SER A 171 20.99 -10.14 -14.48
N TYR A 172 21.09 -10.48 -13.19
CA TYR A 172 19.93 -10.73 -12.31
C TYR A 172 19.26 -9.43 -11.82
N LEU A 173 20.03 -8.36 -11.66
CA LEU A 173 19.54 -7.09 -11.10
C LEU A 173 19.09 -6.08 -12.17
N LYS A 174 19.36 -6.34 -13.44
CA LYS A 174 18.93 -5.47 -14.55
C LYS A 174 17.40 -5.38 -14.66
N GLY A 175 16.67 -6.41 -14.22
CA GLY A 175 15.21 -6.40 -14.09
C GLY A 175 14.67 -5.73 -12.82
N TYR A 176 15.52 -5.46 -11.82
CA TYR A 176 15.09 -4.74 -10.60
C TYR A 176 15.18 -3.21 -10.75
N ARG A 177 16.01 -2.71 -11.69
CA ARG A 177 16.13 -1.27 -11.96
C ARG A 177 14.91 -0.76 -12.73
N GLY A 178 14.16 0.16 -12.12
CA GLY A 178 13.11 0.94 -12.78
C GLY A 178 11.76 0.23 -12.97
N GLN A 179 11.59 -1.00 -12.48
CA GLN A 179 10.36 -1.78 -12.73
C GLN A 179 9.28 -1.63 -11.64
N TYR A 180 9.59 -1.04 -10.47
CA TYR A 180 8.70 -1.08 -9.30
C TYR A 180 8.25 0.28 -8.74
N PHE A 181 8.74 1.40 -9.25
CA PHE A 181 8.37 2.73 -8.76
C PHE A 181 7.94 3.63 -9.91
N THR A 182 6.90 3.20 -10.62
CA THR A 182 6.13 4.14 -11.42
C THR A 182 5.31 5.01 -10.47
N ASN A 183 5.14 6.29 -10.83
CA ASN A 183 4.27 7.22 -10.11
C ASN A 183 2.87 6.58 -10.02
N SER A 184 2.21 6.57 -8.86
CA SER A 184 0.90 5.91 -8.73
C SER A 184 -0.09 6.47 -9.75
N ALA A 185 -0.67 5.60 -10.58
CA ALA A 185 -1.65 6.01 -11.58
C ALA A 185 -2.88 6.59 -10.89
N LEU A 186 -3.34 5.98 -9.80
CA LEU A 186 -4.43 6.50 -8.99
C LEU A 186 -4.11 7.88 -8.42
N ALA A 187 -2.93 8.08 -7.85
CA ALA A 187 -2.53 9.37 -7.29
C ALA A 187 -2.50 10.48 -8.34
N GLN A 188 -1.97 10.19 -9.53
CA GLN A 188 -1.94 11.15 -10.64
C GLN A 188 -3.33 11.42 -11.19
N TYR A 189 -4.21 10.41 -11.24
CA TYR A 189 -5.61 10.61 -11.61
C TYR A 189 -6.32 11.54 -10.62
N LEU A 190 -6.19 11.29 -9.32
CA LEU A 190 -6.75 12.14 -8.26
C LEU A 190 -6.20 13.58 -8.32
N THR A 191 -4.89 13.71 -8.51
CA THR A 191 -4.23 15.02 -8.64
C THR A 191 -4.79 15.78 -9.84
N MET A 192 -4.93 15.12 -10.98
CA MET A 192 -5.52 15.70 -12.19
C MET A 192 -6.96 16.21 -11.92
N ILE A 193 -7.86 15.38 -11.39
CA ILE A 193 -9.26 15.80 -11.19
C ILE A 193 -9.40 16.88 -10.10
N PHE A 194 -8.56 16.88 -9.07
CA PHE A 194 -8.58 17.90 -8.01
C PHE A 194 -8.00 19.23 -8.48
N SER A 195 -6.93 19.22 -9.29
CA SER A 195 -6.39 20.42 -9.93
C SER A 195 -7.39 21.12 -10.83
N ARG A 196 -8.28 20.36 -11.50
CA ARG A 196 -9.42 20.93 -12.23
C ARG A 196 -10.31 21.77 -11.32
N ASN A 197 -10.61 21.27 -10.11
CA ASN A 197 -11.44 21.98 -9.13
C ASN A 197 -10.76 23.25 -8.60
N LEU A 198 -9.43 23.17 -8.40
CA LEU A 198 -8.60 24.29 -7.98
C LEU A 198 -8.26 25.29 -9.09
N LYS A 199 -8.73 25.06 -10.32
CA LYS A 199 -8.43 25.87 -11.51
C LYS A 199 -6.92 25.96 -11.81
N ASP A 200 -6.20 24.88 -11.56
CA ASP A 200 -4.77 24.75 -11.84
C ASP A 200 -4.53 23.90 -13.10
N ILE A 201 -4.51 24.57 -14.25
CA ILE A 201 -4.33 23.93 -15.55
C ILE A 201 -2.94 23.29 -15.72
N ASN A 202 -1.91 23.84 -15.08
CA ASN A 202 -0.55 23.34 -15.22
C ASN A 202 -0.41 21.98 -14.53
N THR A 203 -0.88 21.89 -13.28
CA THR A 203 -0.88 20.62 -12.55
C THR A 203 -1.84 19.62 -13.20
N PHE A 204 -2.99 20.06 -13.71
CA PHE A 204 -3.90 19.20 -14.48
C PHE A 204 -3.18 18.52 -15.65
N ASN A 205 -2.52 19.31 -16.52
CA ASN A 205 -1.85 18.79 -17.71
C ASN A 205 -0.67 17.89 -17.35
N LEU A 206 0.12 18.27 -16.33
CA LEU A 206 1.26 17.49 -15.86
C LEU A 206 0.82 16.12 -15.31
N SER A 207 -0.18 16.12 -14.43
CA SER A 207 -0.71 14.88 -13.86
C SER A 207 -1.42 14.02 -14.90
N LYS A 208 -2.07 14.61 -15.91
CA LYS A 208 -2.60 13.86 -17.06
C LYS A 208 -1.50 13.12 -17.81
N GLN A 209 -0.36 13.77 -18.05
CA GLN A 209 0.80 13.13 -18.69
C GLN A 209 1.40 12.02 -17.83
N TYR A 210 1.58 12.26 -16.53
CA TYR A 210 2.10 11.23 -15.62
C TYR A 210 1.15 10.04 -15.47
N PHE A 211 -0.16 10.30 -15.41
CA PHE A 211 -1.17 9.25 -15.44
C PHE A 211 -1.01 8.37 -16.69
N ALA A 212 -0.93 8.97 -17.88
CA ALA A 212 -0.80 8.23 -19.13
C ALA A 212 0.42 7.29 -19.11
N ASN A 213 1.56 7.80 -18.65
CA ASN A 213 2.81 7.02 -18.56
C ASN A 213 2.69 5.84 -17.59
N SER A 214 2.17 6.09 -16.38
CA SER A 214 2.01 5.06 -15.36
C SER A 214 0.96 4.03 -15.73
N TYR A 215 -0.14 4.47 -16.34
CA TYR A 215 -1.24 3.60 -16.75
C TYR A 215 -0.82 2.65 -17.88
N VAL A 216 -0.05 3.13 -18.87
CA VAL A 216 0.51 2.27 -19.93
C VAL A 216 1.51 1.27 -19.35
N ALA A 217 2.39 1.68 -18.44
CA ALA A 217 3.34 0.78 -17.80
C ALA A 217 2.65 -0.37 -17.03
N LEU A 218 1.46 -0.12 -16.50
CA LEU A 218 0.64 -1.12 -15.81
C LEU A 218 -0.21 -1.97 -16.77
N SER A 219 -0.50 -1.47 -17.98
CA SER A 219 -1.36 -2.17 -18.95
C SER A 219 -0.79 -3.52 -19.43
N ASP A 220 0.53 -3.72 -19.37
CA ASP A 220 1.17 -5.02 -19.63
C ASP A 220 0.80 -6.10 -18.59
N TYR A 221 0.34 -5.70 -17.39
CA TYR A 221 -0.06 -6.59 -16.30
C TYR A 221 -1.56 -6.81 -16.18
N TYR A 222 -2.38 -5.90 -16.75
CA TYR A 222 -3.83 -5.97 -16.64
C TYR A 222 -4.44 -6.69 -17.85
N THR A 223 -5.05 -7.85 -17.58
CA THR A 223 -5.74 -8.68 -18.59
C THR A 223 -7.03 -8.06 -19.14
N SER A 224 -7.51 -6.95 -18.57
CA SER A 224 -8.72 -6.26 -19.01
C SER A 224 -8.39 -5.17 -20.04
N GLY A 225 -8.56 -5.48 -21.33
CA GLY A 225 -8.31 -4.59 -22.47
C GLY A 225 -9.24 -3.39 -22.63
N GLN A 226 -9.61 -2.70 -21.54
CA GLN A 226 -10.25 -1.38 -21.61
C GLN A 226 -9.28 -0.31 -21.13
N THR A 227 -8.85 0.55 -22.06
CA THR A 227 -8.03 1.73 -21.78
C THR A 227 -8.95 2.88 -21.35
N LEU A 228 -8.64 3.55 -20.24
CA LEU A 228 -9.28 4.83 -19.91
C LEU A 228 -9.07 5.82 -21.07
N LEU A 229 -10.15 6.31 -21.69
CA LEU A 229 -10.09 7.30 -22.77
C LEU A 229 -9.69 8.67 -22.23
N LEU A 230 -8.38 8.89 -22.11
CA LEU A 230 -7.82 10.11 -21.53
C LEU A 230 -8.15 11.39 -22.32
N ASP A 231 -8.50 11.24 -23.60
CA ASP A 231 -8.94 12.35 -24.46
C ASP A 231 -10.27 12.95 -23.99
N GLU A 232 -11.12 12.17 -23.32
CA GLU A 232 -12.38 12.64 -22.74
C GLU A 232 -12.16 13.40 -21.41
N GLU A 233 -10.99 13.26 -20.79
CA GLU A 233 -10.60 14.01 -19.59
C GLU A 233 -10.04 15.37 -20.01
N VAL A 234 -10.95 16.32 -20.25
CA VAL A 234 -10.63 17.71 -20.61
C VAL A 234 -10.58 18.61 -19.38
N TYR A 235 -9.86 19.73 -19.46
CA TYR A 235 -9.77 20.67 -18.33
C TYR A 235 -11.11 21.39 -18.09
N GLU A 236 -11.76 21.86 -19.16
CA GLU A 236 -13.07 22.52 -19.10
C GLU A 236 -14.10 21.73 -19.91
N TYR A 237 -15.27 21.53 -19.31
CA TYR A 237 -16.44 20.99 -19.99
C TYR A 237 -17.39 22.13 -20.40
N PRO A 238 -18.19 21.97 -21.46
CA PRO A 238 -19.21 22.95 -21.83
C PRO A 238 -20.13 23.27 -20.64
N SER A 239 -20.58 24.53 -20.50
CA SER A 239 -21.39 24.97 -19.34
C SER A 239 -22.72 24.22 -19.16
N SER A 240 -23.20 23.52 -20.19
CA SER A 240 -24.40 22.68 -20.14
C SER A 240 -24.13 21.25 -19.66
N MET A 241 -22.87 20.90 -19.39
CA MET A 241 -22.43 19.56 -19.01
C MET A 241 -21.73 19.57 -17.65
N ALA A 242 -21.82 18.43 -16.95
CA ALA A 242 -21.04 18.16 -15.75
C ALA A 242 -20.30 16.82 -15.92
N ARG A 243 -19.08 16.75 -15.40
CA ARG A 243 -18.31 15.49 -15.32
C ARG A 243 -18.52 14.86 -13.96
N VAL A 244 -19.00 13.62 -13.95
CA VAL A 244 -19.09 12.79 -12.76
C VAL A 244 -18.05 11.69 -12.87
N ASN A 245 -17.18 11.58 -11.87
CA ASN A 245 -16.16 10.54 -11.80
C ASN A 245 -16.59 9.51 -10.77
N PHE A 246 -16.51 8.23 -11.12
CA PHE A 246 -16.76 7.12 -10.21
C PHE A 246 -15.44 6.45 -9.87
N LEU A 247 -15.16 6.33 -8.58
CA LEU A 247 -14.01 5.61 -8.06
C LEU A 247 -14.51 4.51 -7.14
N ALA A 248 -13.95 3.32 -7.28
CA ALA A 248 -14.28 2.19 -6.44
C ALA A 248 -13.01 1.47 -6.02
N PHE A 249 -12.96 1.07 -4.75
CA PHE A 249 -11.90 0.28 -4.16
C PHE A 249 -12.46 -1.11 -3.87
N ASN A 250 -11.70 -2.14 -4.22
CA ASN A 250 -12.05 -3.53 -3.95
C ASN A 250 -10.78 -4.32 -3.70
N GLY A 251 -10.83 -5.20 -2.71
CA GLY A 251 -9.75 -6.11 -2.38
C GLY A 251 -9.47 -6.08 -0.89
N LEU A 252 -8.92 -7.19 -0.40
CA LEU A 252 -8.20 -7.21 0.86
C LEU A 252 -6.72 -7.02 0.57
N ILE A 253 -5.96 -6.55 1.55
CA ILE A 253 -4.51 -6.44 1.45
C ILE A 253 -3.93 -7.84 1.08
N PRO A 254 -3.03 -7.92 0.08
CA PRO A 254 -2.40 -9.17 -0.32
C PRO A 254 -1.73 -9.88 0.86
N VAL A 255 -1.85 -11.21 0.93
CA VAL A 255 -1.17 -11.99 1.99
C VAL A 255 0.33 -12.01 1.69
N LYS A 256 1.14 -11.49 2.61
CA LYS A 256 2.60 -11.47 2.47
C LYS A 256 3.18 -12.84 2.82
N TYR A 257 4.13 -13.31 2.02
CA TYR A 257 5.03 -14.38 2.41
C TYR A 257 6.48 -13.97 2.12
N GLU A 258 7.40 -14.45 2.97
CA GLU A 258 8.82 -14.23 2.77
C GLU A 258 9.32 -15.16 1.66
N LYS A 259 9.94 -14.58 0.63
CA LYS A 259 10.73 -15.33 -0.36
C LYS A 259 12.20 -15.06 -0.09
N SER A 260 13.04 -16.08 -0.25
CA SER A 260 14.48 -15.93 -0.10
C SER A 260 15.21 -16.51 -1.30
N ASP A 261 16.05 -15.70 -1.94
CA ASP A 261 16.94 -16.16 -3.00
C ASP A 261 18.38 -16.23 -2.49
N ALA A 262 19.11 -17.27 -2.90
CA ALA A 262 20.53 -17.43 -2.59
C ALA A 262 21.36 -16.95 -3.78
N ILE A 263 22.09 -15.85 -3.61
CA ILE A 263 22.95 -15.28 -4.64
C ILE A 263 24.38 -15.80 -4.42
N PRO A 264 24.99 -16.48 -5.41
CA PRO A 264 26.39 -16.88 -5.32
C PRO A 264 27.32 -15.67 -5.13
N TYR A 265 28.20 -15.73 -4.14
CA TYR A 265 29.17 -14.69 -3.83
C TYR A 265 30.52 -15.32 -3.48
N PHE A 266 31.48 -15.27 -4.41
CA PHE A 266 32.75 -16.00 -4.33
C PHE A 266 32.54 -17.50 -4.01
N ASN A 267 33.05 -17.98 -2.88
CA ASN A 267 32.91 -19.38 -2.41
C ASN A 267 31.72 -19.58 -1.45
N THR A 268 30.82 -18.61 -1.32
CA THR A 268 29.64 -18.70 -0.44
C THR A 268 28.38 -18.19 -1.17
N TYR A 269 27.26 -18.15 -0.46
CA TYR A 269 26.01 -17.55 -0.94
C TYR A 269 25.56 -16.46 0.02
N ILE A 270 25.06 -15.35 -0.52
CA ILE A 270 24.32 -14.35 0.24
C ILE A 270 22.84 -14.67 0.07
N ARG A 271 22.13 -14.91 1.18
CA ARG A 271 20.69 -15.09 1.17
C ARG A 271 20.02 -13.73 1.28
N ILE A 272 19.23 -13.36 0.28
CA ILE A 272 18.40 -12.17 0.32
C ILE A 272 16.98 -12.62 0.56
N ALA A 273 16.44 -12.30 1.73
CA ALA A 273 15.01 -12.42 2.01
C ALA A 273 14.31 -11.12 1.61
N TYR A 274 13.21 -11.25 0.89
CA TYR A 274 12.38 -10.12 0.49
C TYR A 274 10.89 -10.51 0.59
N PRO A 275 10.02 -9.57 0.99
CA PRO A 275 8.59 -9.82 1.02
C PRO A 275 8.06 -9.98 -0.41
N VAL A 276 7.21 -10.98 -0.61
CA VAL A 276 6.44 -11.14 -1.84
C VAL A 276 4.96 -11.05 -1.48
N LEU A 277 4.24 -10.22 -2.24
CA LEU A 277 2.79 -10.12 -2.14
C LEU A 277 2.20 -11.36 -2.83
N GLY A 278 1.49 -12.18 -2.06
CA GLY A 278 0.71 -13.28 -2.60
C GLY A 278 -0.58 -12.79 -3.24
N GLU A 279 -0.96 -13.37 -4.37
CA GLU A 279 -2.22 -13.03 -5.03
C GLU A 279 -3.41 -13.31 -4.10
N TYR A 280 -4.15 -12.27 -3.74
CA TYR A 280 -5.47 -12.42 -3.15
C TYR A 280 -6.49 -12.56 -4.28
N ARG A 281 -7.03 -13.76 -4.46
CA ARG A 281 -8.06 -13.99 -5.48
C ARG A 281 -9.37 -13.31 -5.05
N THR A 282 -9.67 -12.17 -5.66
CA THR A 282 -11.00 -11.55 -5.54
C THR A 282 -12.02 -12.31 -6.38
N SER A 283 -13.25 -12.44 -5.87
CA SER A 283 -14.39 -12.92 -6.65
C SER A 283 -14.99 -11.83 -7.56
N VAL A 284 -14.55 -10.58 -7.42
CA VAL A 284 -15.04 -9.46 -8.21
C VAL A 284 -14.25 -9.35 -9.51
N SER A 285 -14.89 -9.70 -10.61
CA SER A 285 -14.30 -9.63 -11.96
C SER A 285 -14.48 -8.28 -12.65
N LYS A 286 -15.50 -7.50 -12.26
CA LYS A 286 -15.77 -6.15 -12.77
C LYS A 286 -16.67 -5.35 -11.84
N ILE A 287 -16.58 -4.02 -11.93
CA ILE A 287 -17.49 -3.09 -11.27
C ILE A 287 -18.26 -2.32 -12.34
N VAL A 288 -19.59 -2.28 -12.20
CA VAL A 288 -20.49 -1.65 -13.16
C VAL A 288 -21.37 -0.63 -12.43
N VAL A 289 -21.35 0.60 -12.93
CA VAL A 289 -22.18 1.71 -12.45
C VAL A 289 -23.37 1.86 -13.39
N LYS A 290 -24.58 1.96 -12.83
CA LYS A 290 -25.81 2.24 -13.57
C LYS A 290 -26.32 3.62 -13.19
N VAL A 291 -26.47 4.50 -14.17
CA VAL A 291 -27.00 5.87 -13.99
C VAL A 291 -28.12 6.08 -15.00
N ALA A 292 -29.36 6.17 -14.50
CA ALA A 292 -30.56 6.13 -15.32
C ALA A 292 -30.53 4.91 -16.28
N GLU A 293 -30.58 5.13 -17.60
CA GLU A 293 -30.53 4.07 -18.61
C GLU A 293 -29.09 3.67 -19.01
N ASN A 294 -28.08 4.42 -18.55
CA ASN A 294 -26.70 4.18 -18.92
C ASN A 294 -26.04 3.16 -18.00
N THR A 295 -25.24 2.27 -18.59
CA THR A 295 -24.43 1.29 -17.87
C THR A 295 -22.96 1.52 -18.24
N LEU A 296 -22.13 1.81 -17.24
CA LEU A 296 -20.70 2.07 -17.39
C LEU A 296 -19.91 1.02 -16.60
N GLN A 297 -19.00 0.32 -17.26
CA GLN A 297 -18.02 -0.51 -16.58
C GLN A 297 -16.83 0.37 -16.16
N LEU A 298 -16.37 0.22 -14.91
CA LEU A 298 -15.19 0.95 -14.44
C LEU A 298 -13.89 0.30 -14.94
N ASN A 299 -12.92 1.13 -15.29
CA ASN A 299 -11.58 0.69 -15.66
C ASN A 299 -10.74 0.46 -14.40
N LEU A 300 -9.94 -0.60 -14.38
CA LEU A 300 -8.93 -0.80 -13.35
C LEU A 300 -7.83 0.25 -13.54
N VAL A 301 -7.56 1.05 -12.49
CA VAL A 301 -6.54 2.11 -12.52
C VAL A 301 -5.23 1.64 -11.87
N GLU A 302 -5.32 0.91 -10.77
CA GLU A 302 -4.18 0.42 -9.98
C GLU A 302 -4.62 -0.82 -9.18
N SER A 303 -3.73 -1.82 -9.03
CA SER A 303 -3.96 -3.05 -8.27
C SER A 303 -3.01 -3.17 -7.08
#